data_AF-A0A1D2NKN6-F1
#
_entry.id   AF-A0A1D2NKN6-F1
#
_cell.length_a   1.000
_cell.length_b   1.000
_cell.length_c   1.000
_cell.angle_alpha   90.00
_cell.angle_beta   90.00
_cell.angle_gamma   90.00
#
_symmetry.space_group_name_H-M   'P 1'
#
loop_
_entity.id
_entity.type
_entity.pdbx_description
1 polymer ?
#
loop_
_entity_poly.entity_id
_entity_poly.type
_entity_poly.pdbx_seq_one_letter_code
_entity_poly.pdbx_strand_id
1 'polypeptide(L)'
;MFVRIMGSRSRVYAGINIVIYLAIMVFVATDASPGFSTPSRRKHKGHYGNFSETQVQSSRNPKFFPILGFVTLPSSTCQTDGGTMGTCMKSKTCQRQGGMASGSCAMNFGVCCVVNLQCSGQGEDVVTQNGTHLLQPSSYTEFCQYAIPRQDGICQIRLDFNSFNIDQGPNAVTFGDCVSDTFTVRGASNSIVGPLCGDLTGQHMYLDYGGSDKINLDLFLQSNMMQKWDISVTMIRCDSSEKAPTGCLQYYSTPSGMVKSFNYNNMVQLNNQDYTVCIRSNSGMRKITWKPCMTNPPTTTDFIITGGPPAVDPAGGPAVGTPLSGDNCTTDWVMVLGQNKYCGSQFPDMVTSMSQPFILQVHFNDFELQPPTPCPMPALPGPANSDALNTGFCLFTKFLIFFKKIQIIRIIKLCQ
;
A
#
# COMPACT_ATOMS: atom_id res chain seq x y z
N MET A 1 69.64 40.71 9.85
CA MET A 1 69.06 40.55 8.51
C MET A 1 67.62 41.07 8.57
N PHE A 2 67.11 42.05 7.78
CA PHE A 2 67.19 42.31 6.32
C PHE A 2 66.61 41.13 5.51
N VAL A 3 65.58 41.20 4.61
CA VAL A 3 64.64 42.22 4.05
C VAL A 3 63.32 41.45 3.67
N ARG A 4 62.04 41.88 3.73
CA ARG A 4 61.26 43.12 4.02
C ARG A 4 60.66 43.89 2.80
N ILE A 5 59.31 43.95 2.70
CA ILE A 5 58.45 44.69 1.70
C ILE A 5 58.63 44.29 0.21
N MET A 6 57.71 44.51 -0.76
CA MET A 6 56.40 45.23 -0.88
C MET A 6 55.28 44.25 -1.36
N GLY A 7 53.97 44.54 -1.47
CA GLY A 7 53.17 45.77 -1.69
C GLY A 7 52.81 45.89 -3.20
N SER A 8 51.55 46.11 -3.63
CA SER A 8 50.73 47.32 -3.39
C SER A 8 49.21 47.12 -3.70
N ARG A 9 48.40 48.16 -3.50
CA ARG A 9 46.96 48.28 -3.85
C ARG A 9 46.75 49.12 -5.13
N SER A 10 45.59 48.99 -5.80
CA SER A 10 44.60 50.11 -6.05
C SER A 10 43.95 50.21 -7.45
N ARG A 11 42.61 50.46 -7.46
CA ARG A 11 41.81 51.31 -8.39
C ARG A 11 41.63 50.86 -9.86
N VAL A 12 40.41 50.62 -10.38
CA VAL A 12 39.23 51.50 -10.70
C VAL A 12 39.31 52.20 -12.05
N TYR A 13 38.44 51.84 -13.02
CA TYR A 13 37.52 52.74 -13.78
C TYR A 13 36.61 51.98 -14.79
N ALA A 14 35.72 52.75 -15.47
CA ALA A 14 34.66 52.47 -16.47
C ALA A 14 34.90 51.39 -17.56
N GLY A 15 33.92 50.94 -18.38
CA GLY A 15 32.48 51.27 -18.52
C GLY A 15 32.01 51.39 -20.01
N ILE A 16 30.69 51.55 -20.24
CA ILE A 16 30.01 51.99 -21.50
C ILE A 16 29.68 50.95 -22.63
N ASN A 17 28.37 50.62 -22.71
CA ASN A 17 27.43 50.49 -23.85
C ASN A 17 27.69 49.70 -25.17
N ILE A 18 26.65 48.92 -25.57
CA ILE A 18 25.81 48.93 -26.81
C ILE A 18 25.09 47.55 -26.86
N VAL A 19 23.77 47.33 -26.73
CA VAL A 19 22.48 47.96 -27.19
C VAL A 19 22.08 47.55 -28.63
N ILE A 20 20.75 47.46 -28.93
CA ILE A 20 20.07 47.02 -30.19
C ILE A 20 19.89 45.48 -30.29
N TYR A 21 18.70 44.86 -30.55
CA TYR A 21 17.32 45.37 -30.63
C TYR A 21 16.20 44.28 -30.47
N LEU A 22 14.94 44.75 -30.36
CA LEU A 22 13.65 44.18 -30.81
C LEU A 22 13.24 42.69 -30.62
N ALA A 23 12.13 42.51 -29.89
CA ALA A 23 10.85 42.14 -30.50
C ALA A 23 9.68 42.80 -29.72
N ILE A 24 8.63 43.26 -30.43
CA ILE A 24 7.44 43.90 -29.83
C ILE A 24 6.20 43.16 -30.32
N MET A 25 5.24 42.90 -29.43
CA MET A 25 3.86 42.59 -29.80
C MET A 25 2.89 43.51 -29.04
N VAL A 26 1.99 44.13 -29.79
CA VAL A 26 0.99 45.07 -29.27
C VAL A 26 -0.38 44.39 -29.28
N PHE A 27 -1.12 44.51 -28.19
CA PHE A 27 -2.58 44.32 -28.18
C PHE A 27 -3.23 45.42 -27.34
N VAL A 28 -4.00 46.30 -27.99
CA VAL A 28 -4.89 47.28 -27.36
C VAL A 28 -6.17 47.40 -28.19
N ALA A 29 -7.30 46.98 -27.61
CA ALA A 29 -8.67 47.28 -28.02
C ALA A 29 -9.56 46.99 -26.79
N THR A 30 -9.88 47.97 -25.95
CA THR A 30 -10.97 48.98 -26.04
C THR A 30 -12.38 48.42 -25.84
N ASP A 31 -13.15 49.10 -25.00
CA ASP A 31 -14.51 48.75 -24.57
C ASP A 31 -15.56 48.74 -25.70
N ALA A 32 -16.60 47.91 -25.53
CA ALA A 32 -18.01 48.35 -25.47
C ALA A 32 -18.99 47.16 -25.49
N SER A 33 -20.04 47.22 -24.67
CA SER A 33 -21.29 46.49 -24.94
C SER A 33 -22.14 47.31 -25.92
N PRO A 34 -22.97 46.69 -26.79
CA PRO A 34 -24.37 46.52 -26.37
C PRO A 34 -25.14 45.31 -26.95
N GLY A 35 -26.02 44.74 -26.12
CA GLY A 35 -27.43 44.49 -26.45
C GLY A 35 -27.83 43.34 -27.39
N PHE A 36 -28.69 42.46 -26.88
CA PHE A 36 -29.83 41.96 -27.67
C PHE A 36 -31.08 41.79 -26.79
N SER A 37 -32.16 42.51 -27.12
CA SER A 37 -33.44 42.44 -26.44
C SER A 37 -34.46 41.67 -27.28
N THR A 38 -35.29 40.85 -26.64
CA THR A 38 -36.28 40.01 -27.35
C THR A 38 -37.52 40.82 -27.77
N PRO A 39 -38.07 40.62 -28.98
CA PRO A 39 -39.18 41.41 -29.48
C PRO A 39 -40.52 40.95 -28.88
N SER A 40 -41.08 41.74 -27.97
CA SER A 40 -42.44 41.52 -27.47
C SER A 40 -43.49 41.85 -28.54
N ARG A 41 -44.43 40.93 -28.80
CA ARG A 41 -45.48 41.10 -29.82
C ARG A 41 -46.44 42.24 -29.44
N ARG A 42 -46.76 43.10 -30.42
CA ARG A 42 -47.85 44.09 -30.33
C ARG A 42 -49.18 43.39 -30.02
N LYS A 43 -49.87 43.80 -28.95
CA LYS A 43 -51.28 43.43 -28.70
C LYS A 43 -52.19 44.39 -29.47
N HIS A 44 -53.03 43.87 -30.36
CA HIS A 44 -54.20 44.63 -30.84
C HIS A 44 -55.26 44.71 -29.73
N LYS A 45 -55.96 45.84 -29.65
CA LYS A 45 -57.16 45.98 -28.80
C LYS A 45 -58.39 45.47 -29.57
N GLY A 46 -59.09 44.50 -28.98
CA GLY A 46 -60.51 44.23 -29.21
C GLY A 46 -61.25 44.48 -27.90
N HIS A 47 -62.54 44.82 -27.94
CA HIS A 47 -63.27 45.35 -26.77
C HIS A 47 -64.74 44.88 -26.73
N TYR A 48 -65.36 45.03 -25.54
CA TYR A 48 -66.71 44.61 -25.15
C TYR A 48 -67.01 43.11 -25.02
N GLY A 49 -67.80 42.77 -23.99
CA GLY A 49 -68.22 41.40 -23.65
C GLY A 49 -68.33 41.13 -22.14
N ASN A 50 -69.08 41.93 -21.38
CA ASN A 50 -69.35 41.63 -19.97
C ASN A 50 -70.45 40.57 -19.83
N PHE A 51 -70.16 39.45 -19.17
CA PHE A 51 -71.16 38.70 -18.40
C PHE A 51 -70.47 37.98 -17.23
N SER A 52 -71.18 37.82 -16.12
CA SER A 52 -70.68 37.20 -14.90
C SER A 52 -71.56 36.02 -14.52
N GLU A 53 -70.97 34.85 -14.21
CA GLU A 53 -71.50 34.03 -13.11
C GLU A 53 -70.55 32.93 -12.59
N THR A 54 -70.88 32.47 -11.38
CA THR A 54 -70.55 31.17 -10.76
C THR A 54 -69.08 30.78 -10.55
N GLN A 55 -68.63 30.95 -9.29
CA GLN A 55 -67.50 30.22 -8.73
C GLN A 55 -67.83 28.72 -8.60
N VAL A 56 -67.04 27.83 -9.22
CA VAL A 56 -67.07 26.38 -8.94
C VAL A 56 -65.69 25.95 -8.44
N GLN A 57 -65.62 25.56 -7.16
CA GLN A 57 -64.39 25.03 -6.58
C GLN A 57 -64.07 23.64 -7.16
N SER A 58 -63.07 23.56 -8.04
CA SER A 58 -62.50 22.29 -8.49
C SER A 58 -61.25 21.96 -7.67
N SER A 59 -61.38 21.03 -6.72
CA SER A 59 -60.24 20.53 -5.94
C SER A 59 -59.25 19.79 -6.84
N ARG A 60 -58.18 20.47 -7.25
CA ARG A 60 -57.06 19.87 -7.98
C ARG A 60 -56.00 19.42 -7.00
N ASN A 61 -56.19 18.20 -6.50
CA ASN A 61 -55.26 17.48 -5.64
C ASN A 61 -53.81 17.58 -6.21
N PRO A 62 -52.85 18.20 -5.50
CA PRO A 62 -51.50 18.39 -6.02
C PRO A 62 -50.83 17.04 -6.22
N LYS A 63 -50.50 16.71 -7.47
CA LYS A 63 -49.83 15.44 -7.78
C LYS A 63 -48.49 15.39 -7.04
N PHE A 64 -48.39 14.46 -6.12
CA PHE A 64 -47.18 14.19 -5.35
C PHE A 64 -46.08 13.77 -6.34
N PHE A 65 -45.16 14.68 -6.65
CA PHE A 65 -43.93 14.31 -7.35
C PHE A 65 -43.06 13.58 -6.32
N PRO A 66 -42.82 12.26 -6.45
CA PRO A 66 -41.88 11.60 -5.58
C PRO A 66 -40.51 12.23 -5.82
N ILE A 67 -39.95 12.86 -4.80
CA ILE A 67 -38.57 13.32 -4.84
C ILE A 67 -37.73 12.07 -5.06
N LEU A 68 -37.15 11.94 -6.26
CA LEU A 68 -36.22 10.88 -6.58
C LEU A 68 -34.94 11.11 -5.77
N GLY A 69 -34.96 10.66 -4.52
CA GLY A 69 -33.81 10.65 -3.65
C GLY A 69 -32.67 9.98 -4.38
N PHE A 70 -31.60 10.73 -4.65
CA PHE A 70 -30.41 10.17 -5.27
C PHE A 70 -29.80 9.17 -4.29
N VAL A 71 -30.12 7.89 -4.47
CA VAL A 71 -29.49 6.80 -3.73
C VAL A 71 -28.02 6.78 -4.13
N THR A 72 -27.20 7.44 -3.32
CA THR A 72 -25.75 7.28 -3.31
C THR A 72 -25.49 5.92 -2.70
N LEU A 73 -25.21 4.94 -3.56
CA LEU A 73 -24.71 3.64 -3.09
C LEU A 73 -23.37 3.90 -2.41
N PRO A 74 -23.16 3.49 -1.14
CA PRO A 74 -21.83 3.46 -0.58
C PRO A 74 -20.99 2.47 -1.41
N SER A 75 -19.75 2.85 -1.72
CA SER A 75 -18.83 2.02 -2.51
C SER A 75 -18.36 0.82 -1.69
N SER A 76 -19.18 -0.23 -1.64
CA SER A 76 -18.78 -1.52 -1.10
C SER A 76 -17.92 -2.27 -2.11
N THR A 77 -17.07 -3.18 -1.62
CA THR A 77 -16.54 -4.25 -2.46
C THR A 77 -17.66 -5.17 -2.94
N CYS A 78 -17.38 -5.90 -4.01
CA CYS A 78 -18.21 -6.95 -4.58
C CYS A 78 -17.30 -7.91 -5.37
N GLN A 79 -17.89 -8.97 -5.91
CA GLN A 79 -17.21 -9.94 -6.77
C GLN A 79 -17.97 -10.02 -8.10
N THR A 80 -17.25 -10.19 -9.22
CA THR A 80 -17.82 -10.42 -10.55
C THR A 80 -18.28 -11.88 -10.69
N ASP A 81 -19.06 -12.17 -11.74
CA ASP A 81 -19.48 -13.54 -12.08
C ASP A 81 -18.27 -14.44 -12.40
N GLY A 82 -17.15 -13.84 -12.84
CA GLY A 82 -15.85 -14.49 -13.07
C GLY A 82 -14.94 -14.59 -11.84
N GLY A 83 -15.39 -14.17 -10.65
CA GLY A 83 -14.64 -14.28 -9.40
C GLY A 83 -13.67 -13.13 -9.09
N THR A 84 -13.48 -12.16 -9.99
CA THR A 84 -12.64 -10.97 -9.75
C THR A 84 -13.30 -10.07 -8.70
N MET A 85 -12.51 -9.52 -7.78
CA MET A 85 -13.01 -8.46 -6.88
C MET A 85 -13.23 -7.15 -7.64
N GLY A 86 -14.16 -6.32 -7.17
CA GLY A 86 -14.47 -5.03 -7.78
C GLY A 86 -15.24 -4.10 -6.84
N THR A 87 -15.64 -2.94 -7.36
CA THR A 87 -16.39 -1.91 -6.62
C THR A 87 -17.85 -1.87 -7.05
N CYS A 88 -18.77 -1.90 -6.08
CA CYS A 88 -20.20 -1.84 -6.34
C CYS A 88 -20.63 -0.43 -6.74
N MET A 89 -21.18 -0.27 -7.95
CA MET A 89 -21.61 1.04 -8.45
C MET A 89 -22.67 0.96 -9.55
N LYS A 90 -23.16 2.12 -10.00
CA LYS A 90 -24.13 2.21 -11.11
C LYS A 90 -23.42 1.90 -12.43
N SER A 91 -24.00 1.04 -13.27
CA SER A 91 -23.41 0.60 -14.56
C SER A 91 -22.91 1.76 -15.45
N LYS A 92 -23.71 2.83 -15.60
CA LYS A 92 -23.30 4.04 -16.35
C LYS A 92 -22.12 4.80 -15.73
N THR A 93 -21.81 4.62 -14.45
CA THR A 93 -20.59 5.17 -13.84
C THR A 93 -19.39 4.28 -14.18
N CYS A 94 -19.52 2.96 -14.02
CA CYS A 94 -18.49 1.99 -14.40
C CYS A 94 -18.01 2.18 -15.84
N GLN A 95 -18.95 2.24 -16.80
CA GLN A 95 -18.66 2.47 -18.22
C GLN A 95 -17.94 3.80 -18.49
N ARG A 96 -18.21 4.86 -17.70
CA ARG A 96 -17.54 6.17 -17.83
C ARG A 96 -16.14 6.20 -17.21
N GLN A 97 -15.81 5.23 -16.35
CA GLN A 97 -14.48 5.03 -15.78
C GLN A 97 -13.65 4.01 -16.58
N GLY A 98 -14.14 3.57 -17.76
CA GLY A 98 -13.50 2.51 -18.56
C GLY A 98 -13.65 1.10 -17.98
N GLY A 99 -14.43 0.94 -16.90
CA GLY A 99 -14.58 -0.33 -16.20
C GLY A 99 -15.57 -1.29 -16.86
N MET A 100 -15.29 -2.58 -16.71
CA MET A 100 -16.19 -3.67 -17.08
C MET A 100 -17.20 -3.91 -15.96
N ALA A 101 -18.48 -4.03 -16.34
CA ALA A 101 -19.58 -4.38 -15.45
C ALA A 101 -19.89 -5.88 -15.53
N SER A 102 -19.84 -6.57 -14.40
CA SER A 102 -20.27 -7.97 -14.24
C SER A 102 -20.89 -8.17 -12.86
N GLY A 103 -21.79 -9.13 -12.72
CA GLY A 103 -22.56 -9.36 -11.50
C GLY A 103 -23.53 -8.22 -11.16
N SER A 104 -24.37 -8.47 -10.17
CA SER A 104 -25.21 -7.46 -9.55
C SER A 104 -24.78 -7.25 -8.10
N CYS A 105 -24.97 -6.03 -7.59
CA CYS A 105 -24.61 -5.67 -6.23
C CYS A 105 -25.65 -4.72 -5.63
N ALA A 106 -25.57 -4.52 -4.30
CA ALA A 106 -26.51 -3.70 -3.53
C ALA A 106 -27.98 -3.96 -3.89
N MET A 107 -28.44 -5.22 -3.76
CA MET A 107 -29.83 -5.65 -4.05
C MET A 107 -30.30 -5.29 -5.48
N ASN A 108 -29.43 -5.53 -6.48
CA ASN A 108 -29.64 -5.21 -7.90
C ASN A 108 -29.71 -3.71 -8.25
N PHE A 109 -29.41 -2.79 -7.32
CA PHE A 109 -29.31 -1.35 -7.65
C PHE A 109 -27.95 -0.95 -8.25
N GLY A 110 -26.96 -1.84 -8.24
CA GLY A 110 -25.66 -1.67 -8.88
C GLY A 110 -25.15 -2.94 -9.58
N VAL A 111 -24.01 -2.79 -10.25
CA VAL A 111 -23.19 -3.85 -10.85
C VAL A 111 -21.83 -3.88 -10.18
N CYS A 112 -21.13 -5.01 -10.21
CA CYS A 112 -19.73 -5.02 -9.82
C CYS A 112 -18.87 -4.44 -10.95
N CYS A 113 -18.10 -3.41 -10.64
CA CYS A 113 -17.22 -2.74 -11.60
C CYS A 113 -15.77 -3.11 -11.35
N VAL A 114 -15.08 -3.52 -12.41
CA VAL A 114 -13.63 -3.74 -12.42
C VAL A 114 -13.01 -2.83 -13.46
N VAL A 115 -12.07 -1.98 -13.05
CA VAL A 115 -11.27 -1.14 -13.95
C VAL A 115 -9.91 -1.81 -14.11
N ASN A 116 -9.53 -2.20 -15.32
CA ASN A 116 -8.22 -2.80 -15.60
C ASN A 116 -7.32 -1.78 -16.30
N LEU A 117 -6.08 -1.64 -15.82
CA LEU A 117 -5.00 -0.95 -16.51
C LEU A 117 -3.92 -1.99 -16.81
N GLN A 118 -3.89 -2.46 -18.05
CA GLN A 118 -2.81 -3.31 -18.54
C GLN A 118 -1.58 -2.44 -18.79
N CYS A 119 -0.40 -2.95 -18.44
CA CYS A 119 0.86 -2.31 -18.80
C CYS A 119 0.95 -2.03 -20.32
N SER A 120 1.40 -0.82 -20.70
CA SER A 120 1.78 -0.47 -22.07
C SER A 120 3.17 -0.95 -22.45
N GLY A 121 4.05 -1.16 -21.45
CA GLY A 121 5.46 -1.46 -21.62
C GLY A 121 6.30 -0.26 -22.11
N GLN A 122 5.72 0.94 -22.24
CA GLN A 122 6.35 2.11 -22.86
C GLN A 122 5.88 3.41 -22.18
N GLY A 123 6.72 3.97 -21.30
CA GLY A 123 6.41 5.22 -20.59
C GLY A 123 5.68 4.98 -19.26
N GLU A 124 4.76 5.90 -18.90
CA GLU A 124 4.11 5.95 -17.59
C GLU A 124 2.59 5.74 -17.72
N ASP A 125 2.10 4.61 -17.24
CA ASP A 125 0.68 4.23 -17.24
C ASP A 125 -0.06 4.88 -16.04
N VAL A 126 -0.90 5.88 -16.30
CA VAL A 126 -1.45 6.76 -15.26
C VAL A 126 -2.75 6.22 -14.66
N VAL A 127 -2.68 5.80 -13.39
CA VAL A 127 -3.79 5.29 -12.57
C VAL A 127 -4.63 6.45 -12.03
N THR A 128 -5.78 6.72 -12.67
CA THR A 128 -6.69 7.80 -12.27
C THR A 128 -7.94 7.34 -11.53
N GLN A 129 -8.24 6.04 -11.47
CA GLN A 129 -9.48 5.51 -10.88
C GLN A 129 -9.20 4.67 -9.61
N ASN A 130 -10.04 4.83 -8.60
CA ASN A 130 -10.03 3.99 -7.41
C ASN A 130 -10.57 2.59 -7.75
N GLY A 131 -9.91 1.53 -7.26
CA GLY A 131 -10.25 0.14 -7.60
C GLY A 131 -9.71 -0.29 -8.97
N THR A 132 -8.62 0.31 -9.45
CA THR A 132 -7.94 -0.12 -10.68
C THR A 132 -7.09 -1.35 -10.40
N HIS A 133 -7.20 -2.39 -11.22
CA HIS A 133 -6.30 -3.54 -11.26
C HIS A 133 -5.17 -3.26 -12.24
N LEU A 134 -3.93 -3.27 -11.77
CA LEU A 134 -2.73 -3.17 -12.59
C LEU A 134 -2.37 -4.57 -13.08
N LEU A 135 -2.41 -4.78 -14.39
CA LEU A 135 -2.26 -6.10 -15.01
C LEU A 135 -1.02 -6.17 -15.89
N GLN A 136 -0.38 -7.33 -15.92
CA GLN A 136 0.74 -7.59 -16.83
C GLN A 136 0.36 -7.44 -18.31
N PRO A 137 1.31 -7.06 -19.19
CA PRO A 137 1.04 -6.95 -20.61
C PRO A 137 0.79 -8.31 -21.26
N SER A 138 0.06 -8.29 -22.38
CA SER A 138 -0.22 -9.48 -23.21
C SER A 138 1.00 -10.05 -23.96
N SER A 139 2.12 -9.32 -23.92
CA SER A 139 3.41 -9.65 -24.53
C SER A 139 4.53 -9.22 -23.60
N TYR A 140 5.68 -9.89 -23.62
CA TYR A 140 6.83 -9.54 -22.78
C TYR A 140 7.28 -8.07 -22.95
N THR A 141 7.70 -7.45 -21.84
CA THR A 141 8.34 -6.13 -21.77
C THR A 141 9.48 -6.19 -20.77
N GLU A 142 10.55 -5.44 -21.00
CA GLU A 142 11.67 -5.28 -20.04
C GLU A 142 11.36 -4.25 -18.93
N PHE A 143 10.29 -3.46 -19.12
CA PHE A 143 9.91 -2.39 -18.21
C PHE A 143 8.39 -2.18 -18.13
N CYS A 144 7.91 -1.85 -16.94
CA CYS A 144 6.56 -1.35 -16.73
C CYS A 144 6.58 -0.25 -15.66
N GLN A 145 5.90 0.88 -15.87
CA GLN A 145 5.80 1.94 -14.87
C GLN A 145 4.36 2.42 -14.77
N TYR A 146 3.79 2.29 -13.58
CA TYR A 146 2.53 2.91 -13.22
C TYR A 146 2.80 4.19 -12.43
N ALA A 147 1.96 5.20 -12.61
CA ALA A 147 1.90 6.36 -11.73
C ALA A 147 0.52 6.54 -11.14
N ILE A 148 0.47 6.90 -9.87
CA ILE A 148 -0.75 7.14 -9.11
C ILE A 148 -0.68 8.60 -8.60
N PRO A 149 -1.09 9.59 -9.41
CA PRO A 149 -1.07 11.00 -9.01
C PRO A 149 -1.91 11.23 -7.76
N ARG A 150 -1.45 12.09 -6.86
CA ARG A 150 -2.18 12.50 -5.66
C ARG A 150 -3.43 13.26 -6.07
N GLN A 151 -4.60 12.72 -5.74
CA GLN A 151 -5.89 13.35 -6.00
C GLN A 151 -6.39 14.14 -4.79
N ASP A 152 -7.27 15.11 -5.01
CA ASP A 152 -7.85 15.87 -3.91
C ASP A 152 -8.61 14.96 -2.93
N GLY A 153 -8.45 15.25 -1.63
CA GLY A 153 -8.96 14.42 -0.54
C GLY A 153 -8.34 13.04 -0.38
N ILE A 154 -7.42 12.59 -1.26
CA ILE A 154 -6.70 11.31 -1.13
C ILE A 154 -5.35 11.53 -0.43
N CYS A 155 -5.12 10.79 0.67
CA CYS A 155 -3.91 10.92 1.48
C CYS A 155 -2.95 9.73 1.35
N GLN A 156 -3.45 8.58 0.92
CA GLN A 156 -2.75 7.30 1.04
C GLN A 156 -3.27 6.35 -0.05
N ILE A 157 -2.39 5.51 -0.60
CA ILE A 157 -2.76 4.42 -1.50
C ILE A 157 -2.63 3.09 -0.74
N ARG A 158 -3.52 2.14 -1.00
CA ARG A 158 -3.32 0.74 -0.65
C ARG A 158 -3.15 -0.08 -1.93
N LEU A 159 -2.15 -0.93 -1.95
CA LEU A 159 -1.94 -1.96 -2.96
C LEU A 159 -2.30 -3.31 -2.36
N ASP A 160 -3.08 -4.12 -3.08
CA ASP A 160 -3.37 -5.52 -2.74
C ASP A 160 -2.86 -6.41 -3.87
N PHE A 161 -1.94 -7.34 -3.56
CA PHE A 161 -1.34 -8.25 -4.52
C PHE A 161 -2.23 -9.48 -4.73
N ASN A 162 -3.28 -9.36 -5.55
CA ASN A 162 -4.24 -10.44 -5.83
C ASN A 162 -3.56 -11.68 -6.42
N SER A 163 -2.55 -11.44 -7.26
CA SER A 163 -1.58 -12.42 -7.74
C SER A 163 -0.31 -11.65 -8.04
N PHE A 164 0.83 -12.05 -7.48
CA PHE A 164 2.10 -11.41 -7.81
C PHE A 164 3.24 -12.42 -7.71
N ASN A 165 3.91 -12.67 -8.83
CA ASN A 165 5.14 -13.45 -8.92
C ASN A 165 6.00 -12.89 -10.08
N ILE A 166 7.26 -12.55 -9.80
CA ILE A 166 8.28 -12.15 -10.79
C ILE A 166 9.61 -12.82 -10.44
N ASP A 167 10.50 -13.03 -11.42
CA ASP A 167 11.71 -13.80 -11.21
C ASP A 167 12.67 -13.11 -10.23
N GLN A 168 12.96 -13.79 -9.12
CA GLN A 168 13.89 -13.34 -8.09
C GLN A 168 15.36 -13.63 -8.45
N GLY A 169 15.62 -14.49 -9.44
CA GLY A 169 16.95 -14.95 -9.80
C GLY A 169 17.57 -15.90 -8.76
N PRO A 170 18.78 -16.41 -9.02
CA PRO A 170 19.47 -17.35 -8.13
C PRO A 170 19.96 -16.68 -6.83
N ASN A 171 20.23 -15.37 -6.85
CA ASN A 171 20.80 -14.69 -5.70
C ASN A 171 19.80 -14.51 -4.56
N ALA A 172 18.51 -14.28 -4.83
CA ALA A 172 17.52 -14.06 -3.78
C ALA A 172 17.42 -15.23 -2.78
N VAL A 173 17.63 -16.48 -3.22
CA VAL A 173 17.58 -17.66 -2.35
C VAL A 173 18.78 -17.74 -1.39
N THR A 174 19.93 -17.18 -1.79
CA THR A 174 21.20 -17.29 -1.03
C THR A 174 21.56 -16.01 -0.29
N PHE A 175 21.12 -14.87 -0.83
CA PHE A 175 21.58 -13.52 -0.47
C PHE A 175 20.44 -12.50 -0.39
N GLY A 176 19.16 -12.87 -0.56
CA GLY A 176 18.03 -11.93 -0.46
C GLY A 176 17.93 -10.85 -1.56
N ASP A 177 18.88 -10.82 -2.49
CA ASP A 177 18.95 -9.84 -3.58
C ASP A 177 18.06 -10.21 -4.78
N CYS A 178 17.15 -9.30 -5.12
CA CYS A 178 16.36 -9.34 -6.36
C CYS A 178 17.23 -8.90 -7.56
N VAL A 179 17.88 -9.85 -8.23
CA VAL A 179 18.87 -9.56 -9.31
C VAL A 179 18.33 -9.72 -10.73
N SER A 180 17.19 -10.40 -10.91
CA SER A 180 16.60 -10.68 -12.23
C SER A 180 15.49 -9.68 -12.52
N ASP A 181 14.27 -9.95 -12.05
CA ASP A 181 13.18 -8.98 -12.06
C ASP A 181 13.13 -8.20 -10.73
N THR A 182 12.64 -6.96 -10.78
CA THR A 182 12.44 -6.11 -9.60
C THR A 182 11.14 -5.33 -9.68
N PHE A 183 10.48 -5.16 -8.55
CA PHE A 183 9.38 -4.21 -8.32
C PHE A 183 9.83 -3.19 -7.28
N THR A 184 9.67 -1.90 -7.58
CA THR A 184 10.07 -0.80 -6.70
C THR A 184 8.95 0.22 -6.57
N VAL A 185 8.91 0.89 -5.40
CA VAL A 185 7.91 1.91 -5.07
C VAL A 185 8.64 3.23 -4.80
N ARG A 186 8.31 4.27 -5.56
CA ARG A 186 8.89 5.62 -5.41
C ARG A 186 7.83 6.66 -5.06
N GLY A 187 8.22 7.70 -4.34
CA GLY A 187 7.33 8.80 -3.93
C GLY A 187 6.48 8.51 -2.69
N ALA A 188 6.48 7.28 -2.16
CA ALA A 188 5.84 6.95 -0.89
C ALA A 188 6.79 7.19 0.29
N SER A 189 6.38 7.96 1.30
CA SER A 189 7.26 8.39 2.41
C SER A 189 7.44 7.35 3.53
N ASN A 190 6.74 6.22 3.46
CA ASN A 190 6.78 5.12 4.43
C ASN A 190 7.22 3.78 3.80
N SER A 191 7.64 3.80 2.53
CA SER A 191 8.04 2.60 1.78
C SER A 191 9.56 2.48 1.72
N ILE A 192 10.21 2.34 2.88
CA ILE A 192 11.68 2.20 3.00
C ILE A 192 12.08 0.73 2.77
N VAL A 193 11.67 0.21 1.61
CA VAL A 193 11.98 -1.15 1.15
C VAL A 193 12.78 -1.07 -0.15
N GLY A 194 13.79 -1.93 -0.26
CA GLY A 194 14.54 -2.17 -1.47
C GLY A 194 13.70 -2.86 -2.54
N PRO A 195 14.32 -3.23 -3.67
CA PRO A 195 13.68 -3.99 -4.73
C PRO A 195 12.98 -5.25 -4.20
N LEU A 196 11.72 -5.44 -4.58
CA LEU A 196 10.94 -6.63 -4.26
C LEU A 196 10.86 -7.57 -5.46
N CYS A 197 10.80 -8.87 -5.22
CA CYS A 197 10.70 -9.92 -6.23
C CYS A 197 10.09 -11.19 -5.63
N GLY A 198 9.92 -12.22 -6.45
CA GLY A 198 9.29 -13.47 -6.02
C GLY A 198 7.80 -13.29 -5.73
N ASP A 199 7.27 -14.08 -4.80
CA ASP A 199 5.82 -14.20 -4.58
C ASP A 199 5.31 -13.29 -3.44
N LEU A 200 4.54 -12.27 -3.82
CA LEU A 200 3.87 -11.33 -2.90
C LEU A 200 2.36 -11.59 -2.81
N THR A 201 1.86 -12.70 -3.35
CA THR A 201 0.43 -13.00 -3.48
C THR A 201 -0.27 -13.05 -2.11
N GLY A 202 -1.39 -12.32 -2.00
CA GLY A 202 -2.15 -12.18 -0.76
C GLY A 202 -1.53 -11.26 0.28
N GLN A 203 -0.44 -10.56 -0.06
CA GLN A 203 0.11 -9.46 0.75
C GLN A 203 -0.44 -8.10 0.30
N HIS A 204 -0.14 -7.04 1.05
CA HIS A 204 -0.61 -5.69 0.76
C HIS A 204 0.39 -4.62 1.26
N MET A 205 0.35 -3.44 0.66
CA MET A 205 1.13 -2.26 1.07
C MET A 205 0.20 -1.06 1.26
N TYR A 206 0.46 -0.23 2.26
CA TYR A 206 -0.12 1.09 2.45
C TYR A 206 0.96 2.14 2.22
N LEU A 207 0.71 3.09 1.34
CA LEU A 207 1.68 4.04 0.82
C LEU A 207 1.22 5.47 1.10
N ASP A 208 1.90 6.15 2.04
CA ASP A 208 1.69 7.56 2.33
C ASP A 208 2.37 8.42 1.27
N TYR A 209 1.66 9.36 0.64
CA TYR A 209 2.26 10.27 -0.34
C TYR A 209 3.32 11.22 0.26
N GLY A 210 3.32 11.45 1.58
CA GLY A 210 4.23 12.39 2.24
C GLY A 210 4.24 13.78 1.59
N GLY A 211 5.39 14.15 1.02
CA GLY A 211 5.56 15.37 0.21
C GLY A 211 5.38 15.20 -1.31
N SER A 212 5.26 13.98 -1.83
CA SER A 212 5.25 13.68 -3.28
C SER A 212 3.89 13.95 -3.94
N ASP A 213 3.89 14.48 -5.16
CA ASP A 213 2.71 14.71 -5.98
C ASP A 213 2.20 13.43 -6.68
N LYS A 214 3.06 12.41 -6.85
CA LYS A 214 2.68 11.05 -7.29
C LYS A 214 3.40 9.95 -6.51
N ILE A 215 2.82 8.75 -6.56
CA ILE A 215 3.52 7.50 -6.25
C ILE A 215 3.78 6.79 -7.59
N ASN A 216 5.00 6.31 -7.80
CA ASN A 216 5.37 5.48 -8.93
C ASN A 216 5.55 4.03 -8.48
N LEU A 217 5.10 3.09 -9.31
CA LEU A 217 5.35 1.65 -9.17
C LEU A 217 6.08 1.19 -10.43
N ASP A 218 7.34 0.81 -10.30
CA ASP A 218 8.17 0.40 -11.44
C ASP A 218 8.50 -1.08 -11.35
N LEU A 219 8.26 -1.81 -12.44
CA LEU A 219 8.79 -3.16 -12.66
C LEU A 219 9.91 -3.07 -13.71
N PHE A 220 11.09 -3.57 -13.39
CA PHE A 220 12.14 -3.87 -14.36
C PHE A 220 12.26 -5.39 -14.47
N LEU A 221 12.19 -5.92 -15.69
CA LEU A 221 12.11 -7.34 -15.97
C LEU A 221 13.28 -7.74 -16.87
N GLN A 222 13.96 -8.85 -16.52
CA GLN A 222 15.11 -9.37 -17.26
C GLN A 222 14.89 -10.80 -17.76
N SER A 223 14.05 -11.58 -17.07
CA SER A 223 13.67 -12.92 -17.53
C SER A 223 12.36 -12.87 -18.34
N ASN A 224 12.01 -13.94 -19.05
CA ASN A 224 10.67 -14.11 -19.65
C ASN A 224 10.08 -15.46 -19.18
N MET A 225 10.16 -15.70 -17.88
CA MET A 225 10.11 -17.04 -17.26
C MET A 225 8.92 -17.23 -16.30
N MET A 226 7.75 -16.69 -16.67
CA MET A 226 6.48 -16.67 -15.91
C MET A 226 6.32 -15.53 -14.89
N GLN A 227 6.57 -14.28 -15.29
CA GLN A 227 5.97 -13.14 -14.59
C GLN A 227 4.44 -13.27 -14.56
N LYS A 228 3.85 -12.77 -13.48
CA LYS A 228 2.41 -12.56 -13.34
C LYS A 228 2.11 -11.52 -12.27
N TRP A 229 1.43 -10.43 -12.62
CA TRP A 229 0.85 -9.52 -11.63
C TRP A 229 -0.61 -9.11 -11.93
N ASP A 230 -1.38 -9.04 -10.84
CA ASP A 230 -2.68 -8.40 -10.67
C ASP A 230 -2.62 -7.68 -9.31
N ILE A 231 -2.55 -6.35 -9.36
CA ILE A 231 -2.42 -5.48 -8.18
C ILE A 231 -3.62 -4.53 -8.11
N SER A 232 -4.50 -4.65 -7.11
CA SER A 232 -5.57 -3.67 -6.91
C SER A 232 -5.04 -2.40 -6.24
N VAL A 233 -5.37 -1.24 -6.82
CA VAL A 233 -5.07 0.09 -6.29
C VAL A 233 -6.31 0.68 -5.62
N THR A 234 -6.27 0.78 -4.29
CA THR A 234 -7.29 1.47 -3.49
C THR A 234 -6.80 2.87 -3.10
N MET A 235 -7.53 3.90 -3.52
CA MET A 235 -7.29 5.30 -3.17
C MET A 235 -7.99 5.65 -1.86
N ILE A 236 -7.23 5.90 -0.79
CA ILE A 236 -7.76 6.10 0.56
C ILE A 236 -7.89 7.60 0.88
N ARG A 237 -9.13 8.02 1.14
CA ARG A 237 -9.46 9.39 1.54
C ARG A 237 -8.83 9.75 2.90
N CYS A 238 -8.45 11.01 3.07
CA CYS A 238 -7.82 11.53 4.28
C CYS A 238 -8.65 11.36 5.57
N ASP A 239 -9.98 11.29 5.44
CA ASP A 239 -10.97 11.08 6.51
C ASP A 239 -11.43 9.61 6.66
N SER A 240 -10.81 8.67 5.93
CA SER A 240 -11.21 7.26 5.94
C SER A 240 -10.83 6.54 7.24
N SER A 241 -11.76 5.76 7.80
CA SER A 241 -11.50 4.85 8.92
C SER A 241 -10.53 3.71 8.58
N GLU A 242 -10.34 3.44 7.29
CA GLU A 242 -9.48 2.37 6.77
C GLU A 242 -8.08 2.87 6.38
N LYS A 243 -7.80 4.16 6.61
CA LYS A 243 -6.45 4.73 6.51
C LYS A 243 -5.54 4.10 7.58
N ALA A 244 -4.38 3.59 7.14
CA ALA A 244 -3.34 3.17 8.05
C ALA A 244 -2.73 4.37 8.78
N PRO A 245 -2.27 4.22 10.04
CA PRO A 245 -1.47 5.24 10.71
C PRO A 245 -0.21 5.56 9.89
N THR A 246 0.23 6.81 9.93
CA THR A 246 1.38 7.26 9.12
C THR A 246 2.65 6.50 9.49
N GLY A 247 3.39 6.05 8.48
CA GLY A 247 4.59 5.22 8.64
C GLY A 247 4.33 3.70 8.59
N CYS A 248 3.08 3.24 8.72
CA CYS A 248 2.74 1.83 8.61
C CYS A 248 2.74 1.39 7.13
N LEU A 249 3.64 0.49 6.73
CA LEU A 249 3.68 -0.06 5.36
C LEU A 249 2.72 -1.25 5.21
N GLN A 250 2.58 -2.09 6.24
CA GLN A 250 1.50 -3.08 6.32
C GLN A 250 0.55 -2.68 7.46
N TYR A 251 -0.76 -2.75 7.22
CA TYR A 251 -1.77 -2.47 8.24
C TYR A 251 -2.87 -3.54 8.23
N TYR A 252 -3.12 -4.16 9.39
CA TYR A 252 -4.09 -5.23 9.56
C TYR A 252 -5.24 -4.76 10.45
N SER A 253 -6.47 -4.78 9.91
CA SER A 253 -7.67 -4.31 10.62
C SER A 253 -8.36 -5.40 11.46
N THR A 254 -8.06 -6.67 11.20
CA THR A 254 -8.66 -7.83 11.87
C THR A 254 -8.12 -8.05 13.29
N PRO A 255 -8.92 -8.65 14.21
CA PRO A 255 -8.47 -8.95 15.57
C PRO A 255 -7.48 -10.15 15.65
N SER A 256 -7.23 -10.83 14.52
CA SER A 256 -6.17 -11.82 14.36
C SER A 256 -5.81 -11.97 12.89
N GLY A 257 -4.58 -12.41 12.59
CA GLY A 257 -4.09 -12.65 11.24
C GLY A 257 -2.68 -13.21 11.22
N MET A 258 -2.18 -13.54 10.03
CA MET A 258 -0.76 -13.83 9.80
C MET A 258 -0.10 -12.56 9.25
N VAL A 259 0.99 -12.14 9.89
CA VAL A 259 1.93 -11.15 9.35
C VAL A 259 3.10 -11.92 8.75
N LYS A 260 3.51 -11.55 7.53
CA LYS A 260 4.57 -12.20 6.77
C LYS A 260 5.57 -11.16 6.29
N SER A 261 6.82 -11.55 6.10
CA SER A 261 7.73 -10.79 5.24
C SER A 261 7.24 -10.80 3.78
N PHE A 262 7.63 -9.77 3.02
CA PHE A 262 7.63 -9.86 1.56
C PHE A 262 8.45 -11.09 1.12
N ASN A 263 8.03 -11.73 0.02
CA ASN A 263 8.53 -13.00 -0.51
C ASN A 263 8.45 -14.25 0.41
N TYR A 264 7.78 -14.19 1.57
CA TYR A 264 7.58 -15.38 2.44
C TYR A 264 6.87 -16.54 1.71
N ASN A 265 6.08 -16.29 0.67
CA ASN A 265 5.43 -17.38 -0.08
C ASN A 265 6.45 -18.29 -0.81
N ASN A 266 7.63 -17.77 -1.17
CA ASN A 266 8.78 -18.56 -1.64
C ASN A 266 9.72 -18.99 -0.48
N MET A 267 9.32 -18.74 0.77
CA MET A 267 10.12 -18.95 1.99
C MET A 267 11.46 -18.19 2.01
N VAL A 268 11.56 -17.03 1.34
CA VAL A 268 12.80 -16.24 1.23
C VAL A 268 12.66 -14.90 1.95
N GLN A 269 13.70 -14.45 2.66
CA GLN A 269 13.82 -13.07 3.14
C GLN A 269 14.45 -12.21 2.03
N LEU A 270 14.07 -10.94 1.94
CA LEU A 270 14.63 -9.99 0.98
C LEU A 270 15.47 -8.96 1.71
N ASN A 271 16.53 -8.49 1.04
CA ASN A 271 17.42 -7.47 1.57
C ASN A 271 16.78 -6.08 1.60
N ASN A 272 17.37 -5.18 2.39
CA ASN A 272 17.07 -3.75 2.44
C ASN A 272 15.61 -3.44 2.80
N GLN A 273 15.04 -4.11 3.81
CA GLN A 273 13.64 -4.00 4.21
C GLN A 273 13.49 -3.33 5.58
N ASP A 274 13.32 -2.00 5.64
CA ASP A 274 12.99 -1.27 6.88
C ASP A 274 11.53 -0.80 6.83
N TYR A 275 10.64 -1.50 7.53
CA TYR A 275 9.22 -1.15 7.51
C TYR A 275 8.47 -1.47 8.79
N THR A 276 7.37 -0.73 8.99
CA THR A 276 6.51 -0.87 10.16
C THR A 276 5.22 -1.60 9.78
N VAL A 277 4.92 -2.69 10.49
CA VAL A 277 3.63 -3.38 10.47
C VAL A 277 2.78 -2.91 11.65
N CYS A 278 1.53 -2.56 11.38
CA CYS A 278 0.60 -2.02 12.37
C CYS A 278 -0.69 -2.86 12.48
N ILE A 279 -1.19 -3.07 13.69
CA ILE A 279 -2.48 -3.75 13.93
C ILE A 279 -3.49 -2.74 14.49
N ARG A 280 -4.70 -2.70 13.91
CA ARG A 280 -5.78 -1.79 14.33
C ARG A 280 -6.21 -2.06 15.77
N SER A 281 -6.16 -1.03 16.59
CA SER A 281 -6.66 -1.07 17.97
C SER A 281 -8.18 -0.89 17.96
N ASN A 282 -8.92 -1.99 17.80
CA ASN A 282 -10.38 -1.98 17.88
C ASN A 282 -10.87 -1.80 19.33
N SER A 283 -12.13 -1.38 19.51
CA SER A 283 -12.70 -1.13 20.85
C SER A 283 -12.58 -2.36 21.77
N GLY A 284 -12.12 -2.13 23.00
CA GLY A 284 -11.83 -3.20 23.97
C GLY A 284 -10.49 -3.90 23.79
N MET A 285 -9.77 -3.73 22.66
CA MET A 285 -8.41 -4.24 22.52
C MET A 285 -7.47 -3.48 23.46
N ARG A 286 -6.69 -4.24 24.24
CA ARG A 286 -5.67 -3.72 25.19
C ARG A 286 -4.33 -4.45 25.14
N LYS A 287 -4.28 -5.63 24.51
CA LYS A 287 -3.06 -6.38 24.24
C LYS A 287 -3.23 -7.36 23.10
N ILE A 288 -2.18 -7.62 22.34
CA ILE A 288 -2.11 -8.69 21.35
C ILE A 288 -0.96 -9.64 21.67
N THR A 289 -1.07 -10.88 21.22
CA THR A 289 0.02 -11.87 21.27
C THR A 289 0.53 -12.14 19.88
N TRP A 290 1.85 -12.10 19.73
CA TRP A 290 2.61 -12.57 18.58
C TRP A 290 3.17 -13.96 18.90
N LYS A 291 3.19 -14.84 17.91
CA LYS A 291 3.76 -16.19 17.94
C LYS A 291 4.35 -16.49 16.55
N PRO A 292 5.27 -17.46 16.39
CA PRO A 292 5.51 -18.06 15.08
C PRO A 292 4.19 -18.50 14.44
N CYS A 293 4.10 -18.50 13.11
CA CYS A 293 3.06 -19.25 12.43
C CYS A 293 3.20 -20.76 12.72
N MET A 294 2.13 -21.52 12.50
CA MET A 294 2.09 -22.95 12.78
C MET A 294 2.06 -23.72 11.46
N THR A 295 3.23 -24.15 11.00
CA THR A 295 3.35 -25.36 10.18
C THR A 295 2.79 -26.57 10.92
N ASN A 296 2.45 -27.61 10.16
CA ASN A 296 1.87 -28.85 10.69
C ASN A 296 2.58 -30.04 10.02
N PRO A 297 3.40 -30.84 10.73
CA PRO A 297 3.66 -30.81 12.17
C PRO A 297 4.31 -29.50 12.66
N PRO A 298 4.13 -29.13 13.94
CA PRO A 298 4.62 -27.86 14.48
C PRO A 298 6.15 -27.89 14.68
N THR A 299 6.89 -27.49 13.66
CA THR A 299 8.30 -27.07 13.77
C THR A 299 8.37 -25.57 14.03
N THR A 300 9.36 -25.10 14.80
CA THR A 300 9.51 -23.66 15.12
C THR A 300 10.10 -22.84 13.96
N THR A 301 9.99 -23.35 12.74
CA THR A 301 10.68 -22.92 11.51
C THR A 301 10.02 -21.75 10.80
N ASP A 302 8.76 -21.44 11.12
CA ASP A 302 8.03 -20.33 10.51
C ASP A 302 8.58 -18.95 10.93
N PHE A 303 9.43 -18.91 11.95
CA PHE A 303 10.30 -17.77 12.23
C PHE A 303 11.75 -18.23 12.13
N ILE A 304 12.31 -18.02 10.95
CA ILE A 304 13.74 -17.93 10.72
C ILE A 304 13.93 -16.57 10.04
N ILE A 305 14.99 -15.87 10.44
CA ILE A 305 15.49 -14.60 9.92
C ILE A 305 17.01 -14.72 10.06
N THR A 306 17.79 -14.17 9.13
CA THR A 306 19.26 -14.18 9.28
C THR A 306 19.65 -13.57 10.64
N GLY A 307 20.54 -14.24 11.36
CA GLY A 307 20.95 -13.80 12.70
C GLY A 307 22.11 -12.82 12.63
N GLY A 308 22.34 -12.10 13.74
CA GLY A 308 23.71 -11.74 14.11
C GLY A 308 24.58 -13.01 14.24
N PRO A 309 25.93 -12.88 14.30
CA PRO A 309 26.86 -14.01 14.26
C PRO A 309 26.42 -15.13 15.20
N PRO A 310 26.41 -16.40 14.73
CA PRO A 310 25.69 -17.49 15.37
C PRO A 310 26.07 -17.59 16.84
N ALA A 311 25.06 -17.63 17.70
CA ALA A 311 25.25 -17.63 19.14
C ALA A 311 26.12 -18.82 19.54
N VAL A 312 27.39 -18.54 19.82
CA VAL A 312 28.35 -19.54 20.29
C VAL A 312 28.01 -19.88 21.73
N ASP A 313 27.69 -21.14 21.97
CA ASP A 313 27.75 -21.74 23.29
C ASP A 313 29.16 -21.48 23.86
N PRO A 314 29.32 -21.15 25.16
CA PRO A 314 30.63 -21.20 25.83
C PRO A 314 31.44 -22.50 25.62
N ALA A 315 30.78 -23.60 25.23
CA ALA A 315 31.39 -24.87 24.81
C ALA A 315 31.83 -24.92 23.32
N GLY A 316 31.63 -23.86 22.53
CA GLY A 316 32.08 -23.74 21.14
C GLY A 316 31.16 -24.32 20.07
N GLY A 317 29.92 -24.72 20.42
CA GLY A 317 28.90 -25.18 19.48
C GLY A 317 27.91 -24.09 19.06
N PRO A 318 27.16 -24.26 17.96
CA PRO A 318 26.02 -23.42 17.64
C PRO A 318 24.89 -23.66 18.65
N ALA A 319 24.39 -22.60 19.30
CA ALA A 319 23.35 -22.69 20.32
C ALA A 319 21.97 -23.03 19.72
N VAL A 320 21.69 -24.32 19.55
CA VAL A 320 20.37 -24.83 19.15
C VAL A 320 19.40 -24.75 20.33
N GLY A 321 18.36 -23.91 20.22
CA GLY A 321 17.20 -23.95 21.14
C GLY A 321 16.93 -22.70 21.98
N THR A 322 17.57 -21.57 21.71
CA THR A 322 17.25 -20.28 22.36
C THR A 322 17.00 -19.16 21.34
N PRO A 323 15.85 -18.47 21.38
CA PRO A 323 15.59 -17.28 20.56
C PRO A 323 16.67 -16.20 20.76
N LEU A 324 17.36 -15.81 19.68
CA LEU A 324 18.33 -14.73 19.74
C LEU A 324 17.57 -13.40 19.82
N SER A 325 17.93 -12.56 20.81
CA SER A 325 17.20 -11.33 21.08
C SER A 325 18.05 -10.25 21.74
N GLY A 326 17.54 -9.02 21.72
CA GLY A 326 18.22 -7.85 22.27
C GLY A 326 19.34 -7.33 21.37
N ASP A 327 20.39 -6.79 21.96
CA ASP A 327 21.46 -6.05 21.24
C ASP A 327 22.32 -6.94 20.32
N ASN A 328 22.26 -8.26 20.47
CA ASN A 328 22.91 -9.21 19.56
C ASN A 328 22.27 -9.26 18.17
N CYS A 329 21.03 -8.78 18.02
CA CYS A 329 20.36 -8.67 16.73
C CYS A 329 20.75 -7.34 16.06
N THR A 330 21.94 -7.34 15.45
CA THR A 330 22.57 -6.15 14.85
C THR A 330 22.31 -5.98 13.37
N THR A 331 22.18 -7.07 12.61
CA THR A 331 21.89 -7.06 11.17
C THR A 331 20.38 -7.02 10.96
N ASP A 332 19.74 -8.18 11.07
CA ASP A 332 18.37 -8.43 10.61
C ASP A 332 17.51 -8.80 11.81
N TRP A 333 16.33 -8.19 11.93
CA TRP A 333 15.49 -8.36 13.10
C TRP A 333 14.04 -7.92 12.87
N VAL A 334 13.17 -8.44 13.73
CA VAL A 334 11.88 -7.79 14.03
C VAL A 334 11.84 -7.35 15.48
N MET A 335 11.13 -6.25 15.76
CA MET A 335 10.90 -5.77 17.12
C MET A 335 9.41 -5.50 17.34
N VAL A 336 8.81 -6.21 18.29
CA VAL A 336 7.48 -5.85 18.80
C VAL A 336 7.64 -4.59 19.65
N LEU A 337 6.85 -3.54 19.40
CA LEU A 337 7.04 -2.25 20.05
C LEU A 337 6.98 -2.35 21.59
N GLY A 338 8.07 -1.94 22.25
CA GLY A 338 8.25 -2.03 23.70
C GLY A 338 8.73 -3.41 24.19
N GLN A 339 9.29 -4.24 23.31
CA GLN A 339 9.95 -5.52 23.61
C GLN A 339 11.37 -5.52 23.02
N ASN A 340 12.10 -6.64 23.13
CA ASN A 340 13.40 -6.80 22.50
C ASN A 340 13.28 -6.86 20.95
N LYS A 341 14.41 -6.64 20.26
CA LYS A 341 14.62 -7.21 18.92
C LYS A 341 14.66 -8.73 18.99
N TYR A 342 14.28 -9.41 17.92
CA TYR A 342 14.34 -10.87 17.73
C TYR A 342 14.87 -11.20 16.34
N CYS A 343 15.75 -12.21 16.25
CA CYS A 343 16.44 -12.63 15.02
C CYS A 343 16.86 -14.11 15.11
N GLY A 344 17.43 -14.67 14.04
CA GLY A 344 17.84 -16.07 13.99
C GLY A 344 16.66 -17.04 13.82
N SER A 345 16.93 -18.33 14.06
CA SER A 345 16.03 -19.45 13.71
C SER A 345 14.91 -19.76 14.70
N GLN A 346 14.66 -18.88 15.68
CA GLN A 346 13.59 -19.05 16.67
C GLN A 346 13.06 -17.71 17.21
N PHE A 347 11.74 -17.59 17.29
CA PHE A 347 11.04 -16.54 18.05
C PHE A 347 10.38 -17.15 19.30
N PRO A 348 10.22 -16.41 20.41
CA PRO A 348 9.61 -16.95 21.63
C PRO A 348 8.18 -17.45 21.40
N ASP A 349 7.79 -18.53 22.10
CA ASP A 349 6.44 -19.14 22.04
C ASP A 349 5.30 -18.13 22.11
N MET A 350 5.46 -17.01 22.82
CA MET A 350 4.51 -15.91 22.85
C MET A 350 5.20 -14.61 23.27
N VAL A 351 5.10 -13.56 22.45
CA VAL A 351 5.46 -12.18 22.82
C VAL A 351 4.16 -11.37 22.94
N THR A 352 3.98 -10.62 24.04
CA THR A 352 2.74 -9.87 24.30
C THR A 352 2.97 -8.36 24.20
N SER A 353 2.37 -7.71 23.21
CA SER A 353 2.36 -6.24 23.14
C SER A 353 1.15 -5.68 23.88
N MET A 354 1.38 -4.66 24.72
CA MET A 354 0.34 -3.89 25.42
C MET A 354 0.34 -2.40 25.03
N SER A 355 1.39 -1.94 24.34
CA SER A 355 1.52 -0.58 23.81
C SER A 355 0.59 -0.38 22.61
N GLN A 356 -0.08 0.77 22.54
CA GLN A 356 -0.93 1.14 21.40
C GLN A 356 -0.40 2.43 20.74
N PRO A 357 -0.37 2.52 19.40
CA PRO A 357 -0.77 1.50 18.42
C PRO A 357 0.11 0.25 18.48
N PHE A 358 -0.48 -0.91 18.21
CA PHE A 358 0.25 -2.18 18.20
C PHE A 358 1.14 -2.25 16.95
N ILE A 359 2.45 -2.31 17.17
CA ILE A 359 3.47 -2.23 16.12
C ILE A 359 4.43 -3.41 16.21
N LEU A 360 4.81 -3.91 15.03
CA LEU A 360 5.99 -4.75 14.78
C LEU A 360 6.85 -3.98 13.77
N GLN A 361 8.09 -3.65 14.12
CA GLN A 361 9.08 -3.15 13.16
C GLN A 361 9.83 -4.33 12.55
N VAL A 362 10.18 -4.21 11.27
CA VAL A 362 10.98 -5.15 10.49
C VAL A 362 12.16 -4.36 9.94
N HIS A 363 13.37 -4.89 10.07
CA HIS A 363 14.59 -4.29 9.56
C HIS A 363 15.54 -5.40 9.10
N PHE A 364 15.68 -5.56 7.79
CA PHE A 364 16.67 -6.43 7.14
C PHE A 364 17.62 -5.56 6.32
N ASN A 365 18.93 -5.80 6.40
CA ASN A 365 19.93 -4.98 5.72
C ASN A 365 20.43 -5.67 4.42
N ASP A 366 21.68 -5.46 4.04
CA ASP A 366 22.36 -6.05 2.88
C ASP A 366 23.46 -7.06 3.28
N PHE A 367 23.58 -7.39 4.57
CA PHE A 367 24.65 -8.20 5.14
C PHE A 367 24.18 -9.59 5.57
N GLU A 368 23.90 -10.42 4.58
CA GLU A 368 23.58 -11.83 4.79
C GLU A 368 24.81 -12.63 5.26
N LEU A 369 24.71 -13.22 6.46
CA LEU A 369 25.75 -14.08 7.01
C LEU A 369 26.04 -15.23 6.05
N GLN A 370 27.26 -15.23 5.52
CA GLN A 370 27.74 -16.36 4.74
C GLN A 370 27.92 -17.58 5.65
N PRO A 371 27.51 -18.79 5.22
CA PRO A 371 27.91 -20.01 5.91
C PRO A 371 29.44 -20.04 6.03
N PRO A 372 30.00 -20.52 7.15
CA PRO A 372 31.45 -20.68 7.27
C PRO A 372 31.93 -21.60 6.15
N THR A 373 32.73 -21.05 5.24
CA THR A 373 33.12 -21.74 4.01
C THR A 373 33.83 -23.06 4.38
N PRO A 374 33.31 -24.22 3.95
CA PRO A 374 33.89 -25.48 4.35
C PRO A 374 35.31 -25.58 3.80
N CYS A 375 36.29 -25.74 4.68
CA CYS A 375 37.67 -26.03 4.28
C CYS A 375 37.68 -27.25 3.34
N PRO A 376 38.58 -27.31 2.33
CA PRO A 376 38.54 -28.31 1.27
C PRO A 376 38.84 -29.72 1.79
N MET A 377 37.79 -30.40 2.26
CA MET A 377 37.77 -31.80 2.65
C MET A 377 37.05 -32.63 1.57
N PRO A 378 37.41 -33.91 1.38
CA PRO A 378 36.78 -34.75 0.36
C PRO A 378 35.27 -34.90 0.62
N ALA A 379 34.47 -34.71 -0.43
CA ALA A 379 33.02 -34.72 -0.31
C ALA A 379 32.48 -36.11 0.11
N LEU A 380 31.76 -36.13 1.24
CA LEU A 380 30.86 -37.25 1.58
C LEU A 380 29.53 -37.06 0.83
N PRO A 381 28.92 -38.13 0.27
CA PRO A 381 27.63 -38.05 -0.41
C PRO A 381 26.46 -38.01 0.59
N GLY A 382 26.41 -36.95 1.40
CA GLY A 382 25.19 -36.49 2.07
C GLY A 382 24.54 -35.34 1.27
N PRO A 383 23.30 -34.94 1.58
CA PRO A 383 22.76 -33.69 1.06
C PRO A 383 23.68 -32.54 1.48
N ALA A 384 24.03 -31.66 0.54
CA ALA A 384 24.98 -30.59 0.79
C ALA A 384 24.47 -29.66 1.90
N ASN A 385 25.38 -29.22 2.77
CA ASN A 385 25.11 -28.25 3.83
C ASN A 385 24.87 -26.86 3.22
N SER A 386 23.70 -26.64 2.61
CA SER A 386 23.18 -25.31 2.33
C SER A 386 23.02 -24.56 3.65
N ASP A 387 23.36 -23.27 3.68
CA ASP A 387 22.82 -22.44 4.75
C ASP A 387 21.33 -22.27 4.51
N ALA A 388 20.52 -22.54 5.53
CA ALA A 388 19.06 -22.54 5.44
C ALA A 388 18.46 -21.28 6.09
N LEU A 389 19.26 -20.21 6.19
CA LEU A 389 19.00 -19.10 7.12
C LEU A 389 18.40 -17.84 6.51
N ASN A 390 18.59 -17.55 5.21
CA ASN A 390 17.93 -16.42 4.56
C ASN A 390 16.50 -16.78 4.11
N THR A 391 15.68 -17.17 5.09
CA THR A 391 14.25 -17.46 4.88
C THR A 391 13.41 -16.39 5.54
N GLY A 392 12.21 -16.16 5.01
CA GLY A 392 11.31 -15.13 5.54
C GLY A 392 10.66 -15.55 6.87
N PHE A 393 10.05 -14.57 7.57
CA PHE A 393 9.26 -14.84 8.77
C PHE A 393 7.75 -14.83 8.53
N CYS A 394 7.02 -15.61 9.33
CA CYS A 394 5.59 -15.52 9.54
C CYS A 394 5.29 -15.49 11.04
N LEU A 395 4.60 -14.44 11.48
CA LEU A 395 4.10 -14.30 12.86
C LEU A 395 2.57 -14.28 12.87
N PHE A 396 1.96 -15.20 13.62
CA PHE A 396 0.54 -15.16 13.90
C PHE A 396 0.25 -14.18 15.03
N THR A 397 -0.61 -13.20 14.76
CA THR A 397 -1.07 -12.20 15.74
C THR A 397 -2.52 -12.46 16.15
N LYS A 398 -2.84 -12.28 17.44
CA LYS A 398 -4.19 -12.46 17.97
C LYS A 398 -4.50 -11.56 19.16
N PHE A 399 -5.69 -10.97 19.16
CA PHE A 399 -6.26 -10.28 20.31
C PHE A 399 -6.65 -11.28 21.42
N LEU A 400 -6.14 -11.06 22.63
CA LEU A 400 -6.60 -11.77 23.82
C LEU A 400 -7.77 -11.04 24.47
N ILE A 401 -8.99 -11.50 24.19
CA ILE A 401 -10.16 -11.22 25.03
C ILE A 401 -9.89 -11.84 26.40
N PHE A 402 -9.42 -11.03 27.35
CA PHE A 402 -9.47 -11.36 28.76
C PHE A 402 -10.93 -11.27 29.21
N PHE A 403 -11.68 -12.36 28.99
CA PHE A 403 -12.77 -12.69 29.89
C PHE A 403 -12.19 -12.73 31.29
N LYS A 404 -12.46 -11.67 32.09
CA LYS A 404 -12.43 -11.82 33.53
C LYS A 404 -13.27 -13.06 33.82
N LYS A 405 -12.70 -14.05 34.51
CA LYS A 405 -13.51 -15.03 35.24
C LYS A 405 -14.29 -14.24 36.28
N ILE A 406 -15.47 -13.73 35.88
CA ILE A 406 -16.53 -13.38 36.80
C ILE A 406 -16.77 -14.67 37.57
N GLN A 407 -16.34 -14.71 38.84
CA GLN A 407 -16.62 -15.87 39.66
C GLN A 407 -18.13 -15.93 39.89
N ILE A 408 -18.79 -16.80 39.15
CA ILE A 408 -20.15 -17.26 39.42
C ILE A 408 -20.06 -18.25 40.60
N ILE A 409 -19.53 -17.76 41.72
CA ILE A 409 -19.49 -18.40 43.04
C ILE A 409 -20.34 -17.53 44.00
N ARG A 410 -21.52 -17.13 43.50
CA ARG A 410 -22.63 -16.49 44.22
C ARG A 410 -23.90 -16.59 43.36
N ILE A 411 -24.57 -17.75 43.44
CA ILE A 411 -25.99 -17.98 43.11
C ILE A 411 -26.39 -19.44 43.46
N ILE A 412 -25.47 -20.41 43.32
CA ILE A 412 -25.67 -21.81 43.77
C ILE A 412 -25.54 -21.94 45.31
N LYS A 413 -26.24 -21.08 46.05
CA LYS A 413 -26.45 -21.14 47.50
C LYS A 413 -27.79 -20.52 47.95
N LEU A 414 -28.76 -20.46 47.04
CA LEU A 414 -30.17 -20.11 47.28
C LEU A 414 -31.13 -21.19 46.72
N CYS A 415 -30.60 -22.36 46.36
CA CYS A 415 -31.34 -23.55 45.95
C CYS A 415 -30.81 -24.81 46.68
N GLN A 416 -30.64 -24.69 47.99
CA GLN A 416 -30.48 -25.77 48.97
C GLN A 416 -31.21 -25.36 50.25
#